data_AF-A0A023GIT9-F1
#
_entry.id   AF-A0A023GIT9-F1
#
_cell.length_a   1.000
_cell.length_b   1.000
_cell.length_c   1.000
_cell.angle_alpha   90.00
_cell.angle_beta   90.00
_cell.angle_gamma   90.00
#
_symmetry.space_group_name_H-M   'P 1'
#
loop_
_entity.id
_entity.type
_entity.pdbx_description
1 polymer ?
#
loop_
_entity_poly.entity_id
_entity_poly.type
_entity_poly.pdbx_seq_one_letter_code
_entity_poly.pdbx_strand_id
1 'polypeptide(L)'
;RDLYFSQVTWSTYASMLRILKKYSLRFHKTFESSELIPGHTLTFSSSPGRIFSGDDFYLISSGLATMETTIGNGNPDLYQYITPQTNLEYVRNIVANRLATTAKEWTDYFAEHNSGTYNNQWMVVDYKKFKPGQPLPDGLLYVLEQLPHYINVTDATHVLRTQSYWPSYNVPASEFIFNMSGSPEQVKKFGDWFTYDKTPRALIFKRDHGKVLDMDSMIALMRYNDYKNDPLSRCNCTPPYSAENAISARSDLNPPDGKYPFAALGHRGHGSTDMKLTNSSLFTKLEFTAVGGPTWGQVPPFRWSTSGLKDKHDGQPDLWQFTPFTHHWKSGEYEDFSSGLAE
;
A
#
# COMPACT_ATOMS: atom_id res chain seq x y z
N ARG A 1 -0.91 -14.63 17.62
CA ARG A 1 -0.21 -13.93 18.73
C ARG A 1 -0.32 -12.44 18.54
N ASP A 2 -0.07 -11.96 17.33
CA ASP A 2 -0.34 -10.59 16.89
C ASP A 2 -0.90 -10.64 15.44
N LEU A 3 -1.30 -9.50 14.89
CA LEU A 3 -1.65 -9.32 13.49
C LEU A 3 -0.88 -8.11 12.97
N TYR A 4 0.03 -8.34 12.01
CA TYR A 4 0.82 -7.28 11.38
C TYR A 4 0.14 -6.79 10.11
N PHE A 5 0.21 -5.47 9.88
CA PHE A 5 -0.36 -4.82 8.71
C PHE A 5 0.66 -3.81 8.18
N SER A 6 1.25 -4.10 7.02
CA SER A 6 2.36 -3.33 6.46
C SER A 6 2.23 -3.09 4.97
N GLN A 7 2.67 -1.92 4.53
CA GLN A 7 2.67 -1.50 3.14
C GLN A 7 4.01 -0.83 2.82
N VAL A 8 4.50 -1.04 1.59
CA VAL A 8 5.71 -0.43 1.04
C VAL A 8 5.31 0.28 -0.24
N THR A 9 5.29 1.62 -0.23
CA THR A 9 4.92 2.38 -1.43
C THR A 9 6.03 2.27 -2.45
N TRP A 10 5.68 1.93 -3.68
CA TRP A 10 6.57 2.09 -4.83
C TRP A 10 6.12 3.30 -5.65
N SER A 11 7.03 4.24 -5.86
CA SER A 11 6.75 5.48 -6.59
C SER A 11 8.05 6.05 -7.17
N THR A 12 7.95 7.15 -7.90
CA THR A 12 9.11 7.94 -8.30
C THR A 12 9.81 8.53 -7.08
N TYR A 13 11.13 8.62 -7.11
CA TYR A 13 11.92 9.18 -6.01
C TYR A 13 11.66 10.69 -5.84
N ALA A 14 11.24 11.39 -6.90
CA ALA A 14 10.78 12.78 -6.80
C ALA A 14 9.57 12.97 -5.86
N SER A 15 8.79 11.91 -5.56
CA SER A 15 7.62 12.01 -4.69
C SER A 15 7.93 11.87 -3.18
N MET A 16 9.21 11.84 -2.78
CA MET A 16 9.62 11.53 -1.41
C MET A 16 9.52 12.70 -0.41
N LEU A 17 8.82 13.78 -0.73
CA LEU A 17 8.34 14.73 0.29
C LEU A 17 7.12 14.12 1.01
N ARG A 18 7.32 13.64 2.24
CA ARG A 18 6.33 12.84 2.96
C ARG A 18 5.81 13.55 4.20
N ILE A 19 4.53 13.32 4.52
CA ILE A 19 3.88 13.79 5.74
C ILE A 19 3.03 12.65 6.28
N LEU A 20 3.27 12.22 7.52
CA LEU A 20 2.33 11.38 8.25
C LEU A 20 1.23 12.29 8.82
N LYS A 21 -0.02 11.97 8.54
CA LYS A 21 -1.17 12.81 8.90
C LYS A 21 -2.07 12.11 9.89
N LYS A 22 -2.59 12.88 10.83
CA LYS A 22 -3.73 12.52 11.68
C LYS A 22 -4.83 13.55 11.46
N TYR A 23 -5.99 13.08 11.02
CA TYR A 23 -7.19 13.91 10.96
C TYR A 23 -8.14 13.45 12.07
N SER A 24 -8.63 14.41 12.85
CA SER A 24 -9.71 14.24 13.82
C SER A 24 -10.81 15.23 13.47
N LEU A 25 -11.84 14.72 12.79
CA LEU A 25 -12.90 15.53 12.19
C LEU A 25 -14.22 15.26 12.92
N ARG A 26 -15.12 16.25 12.92
CA ARG A 26 -16.43 16.17 13.57
C ARG A 26 -17.56 16.09 12.53
N PHE A 27 -17.38 15.30 11.48
CA PHE A 27 -18.39 15.14 10.44
C PHE A 27 -19.50 14.17 10.87
N HIS A 28 -20.73 14.45 10.47
CA HIS A 28 -21.85 13.54 10.68
C HIS A 28 -22.11 12.70 9.42
N LYS A 29 -22.86 11.59 9.57
CA LYS A 29 -23.14 10.65 8.47
C LYS A 29 -23.86 11.30 7.28
N THR A 30 -24.81 12.18 7.57
CA THR A 30 -25.59 12.94 6.59
C THR A 30 -25.79 14.37 7.10
N PHE A 31 -26.30 15.26 6.25
CA PHE A 31 -26.59 16.65 6.62
C PHE A 31 -27.54 16.77 7.83
N GLU A 32 -28.51 15.87 7.94
CA GLU A 32 -29.53 15.87 9.00
C GLU A 32 -29.14 15.01 10.21
N SER A 33 -28.07 14.23 10.11
CA SER A 33 -27.64 13.34 11.19
C SER A 33 -26.88 14.10 12.27
N SER A 34 -27.14 13.75 13.53
CA SER A 34 -26.29 14.11 14.68
C SER A 34 -25.25 13.02 15.01
N GLU A 35 -25.29 11.89 14.30
CA GLU A 35 -24.37 10.78 14.51
C GLU A 35 -23.04 11.07 13.81
N LEU A 36 -21.97 11.07 14.58
CA LEU A 36 -20.60 11.21 14.08
C LEU A 36 -20.26 10.03 13.15
N ILE A 37 -19.53 10.31 12.08
CA ILE A 37 -19.02 9.24 11.20
C ILE A 37 -18.12 8.26 12.00
N PRO A 38 -18.18 6.95 11.73
CA PRO A 38 -17.33 5.97 12.43
C PRO A 38 -15.83 6.24 12.25
N GLY A 39 -15.41 6.64 11.06
CA GLY A 39 -14.05 7.01 10.71
C GLY A 39 -13.70 8.47 10.99
N HIS A 40 -14.20 9.03 12.11
CA HIS A 40 -13.97 10.43 12.48
C HIS A 40 -12.50 10.76 12.76
N THR A 41 -11.70 9.78 13.17
CA THR A 41 -10.26 9.93 13.32
C THR A 41 -9.54 8.90 12.47
N LEU A 42 -8.58 9.35 11.67
CA LEU A 42 -7.72 8.47 10.88
C LEU A 42 -6.28 8.96 10.87
N THR A 43 -5.35 8.01 10.79
CA THR A 43 -3.93 8.25 10.65
C THR A 43 -3.39 7.53 9.43
N PHE A 44 -2.53 8.19 8.66
CA PHE A 44 -2.12 7.69 7.36
C PHE A 44 -0.82 8.35 6.88
N SER A 45 -0.09 7.67 6.02
CA SER A 45 1.07 8.23 5.30
C SER A 45 0.59 9.01 4.07
N SER A 46 1.21 10.15 3.76
CA SER A 46 0.76 11.05 2.69
C SER A 46 1.89 11.97 2.21
N SER A 47 1.55 13.00 1.43
CA SER A 47 2.44 14.03 0.88
C SER A 47 1.84 15.44 1.00
N PRO A 48 2.64 16.52 0.84
CA PRO A 48 2.14 17.89 0.84
C PRO A 48 0.99 18.11 -0.15
N GLY A 49 -0.04 18.88 0.25
CA GLY A 49 -1.19 19.22 -0.59
C GLY A 49 -2.21 18.09 -0.83
N ARG A 50 -1.88 16.83 -0.52
CA ARG A 50 -2.80 15.70 -0.67
C ARG A 50 -3.74 15.59 0.54
N ILE A 51 -5.04 15.44 0.34
CA ILE A 51 -6.02 15.30 1.44
C ILE A 51 -6.37 13.83 1.78
N PHE A 52 -5.66 12.89 1.15
CA PHE A 52 -5.74 11.44 1.35
C PHE A 52 -4.32 10.86 1.32
N SER A 53 -4.14 9.56 1.50
CA SER A 53 -2.84 8.90 1.54
C SER A 53 -2.15 8.93 0.18
N GLY A 54 -2.71 8.25 -0.81
CA GLY A 54 -2.10 8.05 -2.13
C GLY A 54 -1.00 7.00 -2.17
N ASP A 55 -0.70 6.36 -1.04
CA ASP A 55 0.24 5.24 -0.95
C ASP A 55 -0.36 3.90 -1.37
N ASP A 56 -1.52 3.46 -0.87
CA ASP A 56 -2.37 3.96 0.24
C ASP A 56 -2.24 3.11 1.55
N PHE A 57 -2.27 3.76 2.72
CA PHE A 57 -2.26 3.11 4.04
C PHE A 57 -2.99 3.96 5.10
N TYR A 58 -3.99 3.39 5.79
CA TYR A 58 -4.79 4.09 6.81
C TYR A 58 -5.08 3.21 8.02
N LEU A 59 -5.05 3.83 9.22
CA LEU A 59 -5.63 3.30 10.44
C LEU A 59 -6.80 4.20 10.86
N ILE A 60 -7.95 3.61 11.16
CA ILE A 60 -9.22 4.34 11.23
C ILE A 60 -9.93 4.04 12.56
N SER A 61 -10.52 5.07 13.18
CA SER A 61 -11.21 4.99 14.47
C SER A 61 -12.41 4.03 14.49
N SER A 62 -12.96 3.68 13.33
CA SER A 62 -13.98 2.64 13.20
C SER A 62 -13.44 1.22 13.49
N GLY A 63 -12.15 1.10 13.77
CA GLY A 63 -11.47 -0.17 14.00
C GLY A 63 -11.00 -0.88 12.74
N LEU A 64 -11.00 -0.15 11.60
CA LEU A 64 -10.53 -0.65 10.31
C LEU A 64 -9.11 -0.18 10.02
N ALA A 65 -8.32 -1.03 9.37
CA ALA A 65 -7.09 -0.66 8.68
C ALA A 65 -7.25 -0.96 7.19
N THR A 66 -6.89 -0.01 6.32
CA THR A 66 -7.06 -0.12 4.87
C THR A 66 -5.74 0.18 4.16
N MET A 67 -5.42 -0.61 3.14
CA MET A 67 -4.26 -0.39 2.26
C MET A 67 -4.54 -0.98 0.88
N GLU A 68 -3.72 -0.62 -0.10
CA GLU A 68 -3.79 -1.26 -1.41
C GLU A 68 -2.43 -1.49 -2.07
N THR A 69 -2.44 -2.28 -3.14
CA THR A 69 -1.45 -2.15 -4.21
C THR A 69 -2.15 -2.06 -5.56
N THR A 70 -1.63 -1.19 -6.44
CA THR A 70 -2.23 -0.93 -7.75
C THR A 70 -2.08 -2.11 -8.70
N ILE A 71 -3.18 -2.61 -9.27
CA ILE A 71 -3.20 -3.72 -10.24
C ILE A 71 -3.27 -3.25 -11.69
N GLY A 72 -3.67 -1.98 -11.92
CA GLY A 72 -3.71 -1.37 -13.26
C GLY A 72 -4.80 -1.96 -14.16
N ASN A 73 -4.69 -1.68 -15.47
CA ASN A 73 -5.52 -2.27 -16.50
C ASN A 73 -4.72 -2.35 -17.81
N GLY A 74 -4.51 -3.56 -18.32
CA GLY A 74 -3.85 -3.81 -19.60
C GLY A 74 -4.82 -4.02 -20.77
N ASN A 75 -6.13 -4.09 -20.49
CA ASN A 75 -7.17 -4.33 -21.48
C ASN A 75 -7.78 -3.00 -21.98
N PRO A 76 -7.46 -2.53 -23.19
CA PRO A 76 -7.95 -1.24 -23.68
C PRO A 76 -9.46 -1.21 -23.88
N ASP A 77 -10.11 -2.36 -24.07
CA ASP A 77 -11.57 -2.43 -24.27
C ASP A 77 -12.33 -1.96 -23.03
N LEU A 78 -11.72 -2.02 -21.85
CA LEU A 78 -12.34 -1.56 -20.61
C LEU A 78 -12.36 -0.03 -20.47
N TYR A 79 -11.56 0.71 -21.24
CA TYR A 79 -11.52 2.17 -21.14
C TYR A 79 -12.82 2.85 -21.53
N GLN A 80 -13.68 2.18 -22.31
CA GLN A 80 -15.01 2.70 -22.65
C GLN A 80 -15.91 2.94 -21.42
N TYR A 81 -15.61 2.28 -20.28
CA TYR A 81 -16.37 2.42 -19.04
C TYR A 81 -15.89 3.57 -18.15
N ILE A 82 -14.81 4.26 -18.53
CA ILE A 82 -14.32 5.43 -17.81
C ILE A 82 -15.10 6.66 -18.29
N THR A 83 -16.13 7.03 -17.55
CA THR A 83 -17.05 8.13 -17.90
C THR A 83 -17.12 9.18 -16.79
N PRO A 84 -17.53 10.43 -17.10
CA PRO A 84 -17.66 11.47 -16.09
C PRO A 84 -18.81 11.26 -15.08
N GLN A 85 -19.69 10.27 -15.29
CA GLN A 85 -20.77 9.91 -14.37
C GLN A 85 -20.32 8.93 -13.27
N THR A 86 -19.05 9.03 -12.87
CA THR A 86 -18.41 8.17 -11.87
C THR A 86 -17.72 9.03 -10.80
N ASN A 87 -17.35 8.42 -9.67
CA ASN A 87 -16.56 9.08 -8.64
C ASN A 87 -15.11 8.61 -8.72
N LEU A 88 -14.18 9.56 -8.84
CA LEU A 88 -12.75 9.26 -8.83
C LEU A 88 -12.38 8.47 -7.57
N GLU A 89 -11.45 7.55 -7.73
CA GLU A 89 -11.08 6.57 -6.69
C GLU A 89 -10.78 7.22 -5.34
N TYR A 90 -10.01 8.31 -5.31
CA TYR A 90 -9.66 8.97 -4.05
C TYR A 90 -10.89 9.49 -3.28
N VAL A 91 -11.96 9.88 -3.98
CA VAL A 91 -13.23 10.31 -3.36
C VAL A 91 -13.91 9.11 -2.72
N ARG A 92 -13.99 7.99 -3.45
CA ARG A 92 -14.58 6.73 -2.96
C ARG A 92 -13.82 6.17 -1.77
N ASN A 93 -12.49 6.20 -1.82
CA ASN A 93 -11.58 5.87 -0.72
C ASN A 93 -11.88 6.71 0.54
N ILE A 94 -11.95 8.03 0.40
CA ILE A 94 -12.30 8.94 1.51
C ILE A 94 -13.68 8.60 2.11
N VAL A 95 -14.69 8.37 1.26
CA VAL A 95 -16.06 8.06 1.70
C VAL A 95 -16.09 6.73 2.45
N ALA A 96 -15.50 5.67 1.89
CA ALA A 96 -15.45 4.34 2.50
C ALA A 96 -14.71 4.37 3.85
N ASN A 97 -13.55 5.03 3.93
CA ASN A 97 -12.80 5.18 5.18
C ASN A 97 -13.60 5.94 6.26
N ARG A 98 -14.46 6.87 5.88
CA ARG A 98 -15.25 7.67 6.82
C ARG A 98 -16.48 6.93 7.33
N LEU A 99 -17.20 6.24 6.45
CA LEU A 99 -18.55 5.72 6.74
C LEU A 99 -18.56 4.27 7.23
N ALA A 100 -17.58 3.45 6.82
CA ALA A 100 -17.61 2.02 7.11
C ALA A 100 -17.35 1.68 8.59
N THR A 101 -18.15 0.76 9.13
CA THR A 101 -17.92 0.15 10.45
C THR A 101 -17.36 -1.27 10.35
N THR A 102 -17.57 -1.96 9.23
CA THR A 102 -17.03 -3.29 8.97
C THR A 102 -16.20 -3.31 7.68
N ALA A 103 -15.33 -4.31 7.54
CA ALA A 103 -14.54 -4.48 6.33
C ALA A 103 -15.42 -4.72 5.09
N LYS A 104 -16.56 -5.43 5.23
CA LYS A 104 -17.54 -5.62 4.16
C LYS A 104 -18.23 -4.32 3.76
N GLU A 105 -18.69 -3.53 4.73
CA GLU A 105 -19.30 -2.22 4.46
C GLU A 105 -18.32 -1.28 3.74
N TRP A 106 -17.04 -1.33 4.09
CA TRP A 106 -16.01 -0.56 3.39
C TRP A 106 -15.98 -0.91 1.91
N THR A 107 -15.99 -2.22 1.59
CA THR A 107 -16.00 -2.67 0.18
C THR A 107 -17.28 -2.29 -0.55
N ASP A 108 -18.41 -2.24 0.16
CA ASP A 108 -19.70 -1.83 -0.42
C ASP A 108 -19.68 -0.33 -0.76
N TYR A 109 -19.27 0.53 0.18
CA TYR A 109 -19.14 1.98 -0.06
C TYR A 109 -18.12 2.30 -1.16
N PHE A 110 -16.99 1.59 -1.21
CA PHE A 110 -15.96 1.85 -2.21
C PHE A 110 -16.40 1.43 -3.62
N ALA A 111 -17.22 0.39 -3.75
CA ALA A 111 -17.69 -0.12 -5.03
C ALA A 111 -18.70 0.81 -5.73
N GLU A 112 -19.39 1.67 -4.97
CA GLU A 112 -20.34 2.62 -5.53
C GLU A 112 -19.67 3.61 -6.48
N HIS A 113 -20.30 3.85 -7.63
CA HIS A 113 -19.83 4.80 -8.65
C HIS A 113 -18.38 4.56 -9.11
N ASN A 114 -17.95 3.29 -9.20
CA ASN A 114 -16.64 2.89 -9.69
C ASN A 114 -16.22 3.65 -10.97
N SER A 115 -15.10 4.36 -10.89
CA SER A 115 -14.53 5.14 -11.99
C SER A 115 -13.67 4.36 -12.98
N GLY A 116 -13.21 3.16 -12.63
CA GLY A 116 -12.21 2.44 -13.42
C GLY A 116 -10.84 3.12 -13.46
N THR A 117 -10.59 4.05 -12.54
CA THR A 117 -9.32 4.77 -12.41
C THR A 117 -8.66 4.44 -11.09
N TYR A 118 -7.33 4.47 -11.06
CA TYR A 118 -6.51 3.97 -9.95
C TYR A 118 -6.96 2.56 -9.51
N ASN A 119 -6.86 1.62 -10.44
CA ASN A 119 -7.35 0.25 -10.28
C ASN A 119 -6.44 -0.52 -9.33
N ASN A 120 -6.97 -0.88 -8.16
CA ASN A 120 -6.21 -1.35 -7.02
C ASN A 120 -6.78 -2.67 -6.48
N GLN A 121 -5.92 -3.44 -5.80
CA GLN A 121 -6.33 -4.49 -4.85
C GLN A 121 -6.30 -3.87 -3.45
N TRP A 122 -7.48 -3.57 -2.91
CA TRP A 122 -7.68 -3.08 -1.56
C TRP A 122 -7.76 -4.22 -0.55
N MET A 123 -7.06 -4.08 0.57
CA MET A 123 -7.12 -4.97 1.73
C MET A 123 -7.68 -4.20 2.92
N VAL A 124 -8.80 -4.67 3.46
CA VAL A 124 -9.49 -4.04 4.59
C VAL A 124 -9.52 -5.02 5.75
N VAL A 125 -8.77 -4.68 6.80
CA VAL A 125 -8.69 -5.47 8.02
C VAL A 125 -9.57 -4.84 9.09
N ASP A 126 -10.48 -5.62 9.67
CA ASP A 126 -11.26 -5.25 10.84
C ASP A 126 -10.55 -5.72 12.12
N TYR A 127 -9.75 -4.84 12.71
CA TYR A 127 -9.02 -5.13 13.95
C TYR A 127 -9.94 -5.40 15.15
N LYS A 128 -11.21 -4.96 15.11
CA LYS A 128 -12.19 -5.26 16.18
C LYS A 128 -12.46 -6.77 16.28
N LYS A 129 -12.30 -7.49 15.16
CA LYS A 129 -12.51 -8.94 15.09
C LYS A 129 -11.27 -9.74 15.50
N PHE A 130 -10.09 -9.12 15.56
CA PHE A 130 -8.87 -9.81 15.96
C PHE A 130 -8.75 -9.92 17.47
N LYS A 131 -8.58 -11.16 17.97
CA LYS A 131 -8.27 -11.43 19.38
C LYS A 131 -7.01 -12.30 19.47
N PRO A 132 -5.92 -11.85 20.10
CA PRO A 132 -4.71 -12.63 20.26
C PRO A 132 -4.97 -14.04 20.80
N GLY A 133 -4.44 -15.05 20.10
CA GLY A 133 -4.54 -16.46 20.52
C GLY A 133 -5.86 -17.14 20.17
N GLN A 134 -6.82 -16.43 19.58
CA GLN A 134 -8.09 -17.00 19.12
C GLN A 134 -8.06 -17.26 17.60
N PRO A 135 -8.88 -18.21 17.09
CA PRO A 135 -9.10 -18.36 15.67
C PRO A 135 -9.60 -17.06 15.01
N LEU A 136 -9.16 -16.79 13.78
CA LEU A 136 -9.60 -15.60 13.04
C LEU A 136 -11.06 -15.78 12.58
N PRO A 137 -12.01 -14.94 13.02
CA PRO A 137 -13.42 -15.09 12.62
C PRO A 137 -13.66 -14.48 11.23
N ASP A 138 -14.61 -15.02 10.48
CA ASP A 138 -14.98 -14.51 9.15
C ASP A 138 -15.28 -13.00 9.16
N GLY A 139 -14.97 -12.36 8.05
CA GLY A 139 -15.04 -10.93 7.82
C GLY A 139 -13.95 -10.12 8.54
N LEU A 140 -12.87 -10.75 9.00
CA LEU A 140 -11.70 -10.05 9.52
C LEU A 140 -10.91 -9.36 8.40
N LEU A 141 -10.74 -10.02 7.25
CA LEU A 141 -10.07 -9.44 6.08
C LEU A 141 -11.00 -9.53 4.87
N TYR A 142 -11.33 -8.38 4.29
CA TYR A 142 -11.90 -8.30 2.95
C TYR A 142 -10.87 -7.79 1.95
N VAL A 143 -10.88 -8.39 0.76
CA VAL A 143 -10.10 -7.96 -0.39
C VAL A 143 -11.05 -7.53 -1.49
N LEU A 144 -10.87 -6.31 -1.99
CA LEU A 144 -11.61 -5.76 -3.12
C LEU A 144 -10.63 -5.50 -4.26
N GLU A 145 -10.99 -5.92 -5.46
CA GLU A 145 -10.23 -5.66 -6.68
C GLU A 145 -11.09 -4.93 -7.70
N GLN A 146 -10.54 -3.86 -8.26
CA GLN A 146 -11.24 -2.97 -9.18
C GLN A 146 -10.60 -2.98 -10.57
N LEU A 147 -11.46 -2.97 -11.59
CA LEU A 147 -11.17 -2.56 -12.96
C LEU A 147 -12.23 -1.54 -13.42
N PRO A 148 -12.11 -0.92 -14.61
CA PRO A 148 -13.23 -0.20 -15.17
C PRO A 148 -14.47 -1.09 -15.25
N HIS A 149 -15.60 -0.58 -14.74
CA HIS A 149 -16.89 -1.28 -14.58
C HIS A 149 -16.93 -2.43 -13.56
N TYR A 150 -15.84 -3.20 -13.40
CA TYR A 150 -15.85 -4.43 -12.61
C TYR A 150 -15.28 -4.26 -11.20
N ILE A 151 -15.95 -4.89 -10.24
CA ILE A 151 -15.49 -5.03 -8.85
C ILE A 151 -15.61 -6.51 -8.47
N ASN A 152 -14.56 -7.06 -7.84
CA ASN A 152 -14.62 -8.36 -7.18
C ASN A 152 -14.30 -8.20 -5.70
N VAL A 153 -15.16 -8.71 -4.82
CA VAL A 153 -14.98 -8.65 -3.36
C VAL A 153 -14.90 -10.07 -2.81
N THR A 154 -13.91 -10.34 -1.96
CA THR A 154 -13.68 -11.65 -1.34
C THR A 154 -13.41 -11.47 0.15
N ASP A 155 -14.08 -12.26 0.99
CA ASP A 155 -13.64 -12.46 2.37
C ASP A 155 -12.40 -13.37 2.36
N ALA A 156 -11.22 -12.77 2.52
CA ALA A 156 -9.95 -13.47 2.47
C ALA A 156 -9.52 -14.01 3.85
N THR A 157 -10.39 -13.97 4.87
CA THR A 157 -10.06 -14.48 6.20
C THR A 157 -9.70 -15.97 6.19
N HIS A 158 -10.36 -16.77 5.34
CA HIS A 158 -10.02 -18.18 5.17
C HIS A 158 -8.56 -18.37 4.71
N VAL A 159 -8.06 -17.50 3.83
CA VAL A 159 -6.68 -17.56 3.35
C VAL A 159 -5.71 -17.20 4.48
N LEU A 160 -5.99 -16.16 5.25
CA LEU A 160 -5.20 -15.83 6.45
C LEU A 160 -5.15 -16.99 7.45
N ARG A 161 -6.26 -17.72 7.67
CA ARG A 161 -6.28 -18.88 8.57
C ARG A 161 -5.40 -20.03 8.08
N THR A 162 -5.41 -20.30 6.78
CA THR A 162 -4.75 -21.47 6.19
C THR A 162 -3.28 -21.22 5.86
N GLN A 163 -2.94 -20.00 5.45
CA GLN A 163 -1.60 -19.63 5.00
C GLN A 163 -0.83 -18.80 6.04
N SER A 164 -1.51 -18.21 7.04
CA SER A 164 -0.97 -17.26 8.03
C SER A 164 -0.61 -15.86 7.52
N TYR A 165 -0.77 -15.58 6.23
CA TYR A 165 -0.51 -14.26 5.63
C TYR A 165 -1.39 -14.00 4.39
N TRP A 166 -1.50 -12.73 4.00
CA TRP A 166 -2.07 -12.30 2.73
C TRP A 166 -1.07 -11.34 2.05
N PRO A 167 -0.49 -11.70 0.90
CA PRO A 167 0.42 -10.81 0.19
C PRO A 167 -0.31 -10.01 -0.91
N SER A 168 0.24 -8.83 -1.23
CA SER A 168 -0.21 -8.00 -2.35
C SER A 168 1.00 -7.40 -3.06
N TYR A 169 1.02 -7.44 -4.39
CA TYR A 169 2.20 -7.13 -5.21
C TYR A 169 1.84 -6.76 -6.66
N ASN A 170 0.82 -5.92 -6.83
CA ASN A 170 0.42 -5.35 -8.13
C ASN A 170 -0.08 -6.38 -9.19
N VAL A 171 -0.47 -7.59 -8.77
CA VAL A 171 -1.11 -8.57 -9.66
C VAL A 171 -2.44 -8.98 -9.02
N PRO A 172 -3.57 -8.98 -9.76
CA PRO A 172 -4.85 -9.39 -9.21
C PRO A 172 -4.83 -10.84 -8.71
N ALA A 173 -5.42 -11.08 -7.54
CA ALA A 173 -5.64 -12.38 -6.92
C ALA A 173 -6.91 -13.06 -7.46
N SER A 174 -7.96 -12.30 -7.78
CA SER A 174 -9.16 -12.84 -8.42
C SER A 174 -8.84 -13.25 -9.84
N GLU A 175 -9.09 -14.52 -10.16
CA GLU A 175 -8.96 -15.04 -11.53
C GLU A 175 -9.82 -14.25 -12.52
N PHE A 176 -11.02 -13.82 -12.10
CA PHE A 176 -11.89 -13.00 -12.93
C PHE A 176 -11.24 -11.66 -13.27
N ILE A 177 -10.75 -10.93 -12.28
CA ILE A 177 -10.10 -9.62 -12.49
C ILE A 177 -8.80 -9.80 -13.28
N PHE A 178 -8.01 -10.83 -12.97
CA PHE A 178 -6.80 -11.17 -13.71
C PHE A 178 -7.06 -11.39 -15.20
N ASN A 179 -8.10 -12.16 -15.54
CA ASN A 179 -8.45 -12.43 -16.93
C ASN A 179 -8.98 -11.17 -17.64
N MET A 180 -9.85 -10.40 -16.98
CA MET A 180 -10.46 -9.21 -17.56
C MET A 180 -9.47 -8.05 -17.76
N SER A 181 -8.43 -7.94 -16.92
CA SER A 181 -7.43 -6.87 -17.00
C SER A 181 -6.47 -7.00 -18.19
N GLY A 182 -6.51 -8.11 -18.94
CA GLY A 182 -5.54 -8.41 -20.00
C GLY A 182 -4.21 -9.00 -19.51
N SER A 183 -4.11 -9.40 -18.23
CA SER A 183 -2.91 -10.07 -17.70
C SER A 183 -2.51 -11.34 -18.48
N PRO A 184 -3.44 -12.20 -18.99
CA PRO A 184 -3.05 -13.38 -19.77
C PRO A 184 -2.18 -13.06 -21.00
N GLU A 185 -2.39 -11.91 -21.65
CA GLU A 185 -1.56 -11.50 -22.79
C GLU A 185 -0.14 -11.09 -22.34
N GLN A 186 -0.02 -10.48 -21.16
CA GLN A 186 1.30 -10.20 -20.58
C GLN A 186 2.02 -11.49 -20.17
N VAL A 187 1.30 -12.48 -19.64
CA VAL A 187 1.88 -13.80 -19.32
C VAL A 187 2.37 -14.49 -20.58
N LYS A 188 1.60 -14.49 -21.68
CA LYS A 188 2.06 -15.05 -22.97
C LYS A 188 3.34 -14.37 -23.47
N LYS A 189 3.45 -13.06 -23.26
CA LYS A 189 4.57 -12.25 -23.77
C LYS A 189 5.83 -12.30 -22.90
N PHE A 190 5.66 -12.29 -21.59
CA PHE A 190 6.74 -12.06 -20.62
C PHE A 190 6.84 -13.11 -19.51
N GLY A 191 5.92 -14.07 -19.48
CA GLY A 191 5.94 -15.21 -18.56
C GLY A 191 5.56 -14.86 -17.13
N ASP A 192 6.14 -15.62 -16.19
CA ASP A 192 5.74 -15.71 -14.79
C ASP A 192 5.83 -14.39 -14.01
N TRP A 193 6.54 -13.38 -14.51
CA TRP A 193 6.58 -12.04 -13.90
C TRP A 193 5.18 -11.40 -13.81
N PHE A 194 4.24 -11.83 -14.67
CA PHE A 194 2.86 -11.34 -14.70
C PHE A 194 1.83 -12.35 -14.15
N THR A 195 2.26 -13.50 -13.63
CA THR A 195 1.35 -14.47 -13.00
C THR A 195 1.18 -14.17 -11.51
N TYR A 196 0.01 -14.44 -10.93
CA TYR A 196 -0.23 -14.11 -9.52
C TYR A 196 0.73 -14.86 -8.57
N ASP A 197 0.99 -16.15 -8.78
CA ASP A 197 1.69 -17.00 -7.81
C ASP A 197 3.20 -17.16 -8.06
N LYS A 198 3.72 -16.69 -9.21
CA LYS A 198 5.14 -16.87 -9.59
C LYS A 198 5.87 -15.57 -9.92
N THR A 199 5.29 -14.40 -9.65
CA THR A 199 6.11 -13.18 -9.65
C THR A 199 7.26 -13.31 -8.64
N PRO A 200 8.39 -12.60 -8.84
CA PRO A 200 9.46 -12.55 -7.84
C PRO A 200 8.96 -12.22 -6.43
N ARG A 201 8.05 -11.23 -6.29
CA ARG A 201 7.49 -10.85 -4.98
C ARG A 201 6.60 -11.94 -4.37
N ALA A 202 5.77 -12.59 -5.18
CA ALA A 202 4.95 -13.72 -4.72
C ALA A 202 5.83 -14.84 -4.16
N LEU A 203 6.91 -15.18 -4.87
CA LEU A 203 7.85 -16.23 -4.48
C LEU A 203 8.66 -15.85 -3.23
N ILE A 204 9.11 -14.58 -3.12
CA ILE A 204 9.82 -14.09 -1.93
C ILE A 204 8.90 -14.14 -0.70
N PHE A 205 7.66 -13.63 -0.81
CA PHE A 205 6.69 -13.72 0.29
C PHE A 205 6.42 -15.18 0.67
N LYS A 206 6.18 -16.05 -0.31
CA LYS A 206 5.95 -17.48 -0.07
C LYS A 206 7.12 -18.13 0.67
N ARG A 207 8.36 -17.79 0.32
CA ARG A 207 9.59 -18.30 0.95
C ARG A 207 9.78 -17.75 2.38
N ASP A 208 9.54 -16.46 2.59
CA ASP A 208 10.07 -15.75 3.75
C ASP A 208 9.02 -15.28 4.77
N HIS A 209 7.71 -15.31 4.47
CA HIS A 209 6.68 -14.83 5.42
C HIS A 209 6.74 -15.53 6.79
N GLY A 210 7.04 -16.84 6.82
CA GLY A 210 7.17 -17.61 8.07
C GLY A 210 8.35 -17.21 8.95
N LYS A 211 9.28 -16.37 8.44
CA LYS A 211 10.39 -15.78 9.21
C LYS A 211 9.96 -14.52 9.98
N VAL A 212 8.77 -14.00 9.73
CA VAL A 212 8.23 -12.84 10.45
C VAL A 212 7.65 -13.30 11.78
N LEU A 213 8.33 -12.91 12.87
CA LEU A 213 7.98 -13.30 14.24
C LEU A 213 7.60 -12.09 15.11
N ASP A 214 8.00 -10.90 14.69
CA ASP A 214 7.90 -9.63 15.42
C ASP A 214 7.92 -8.43 14.45
N MET A 215 7.87 -7.22 15.00
CA MET A 215 7.91 -5.97 14.22
C MET A 215 9.22 -5.84 13.44
N ASP A 216 10.36 -6.20 14.01
CA ASP A 216 11.68 -6.03 13.38
C ASP A 216 11.87 -6.97 12.18
N SER A 217 11.48 -8.23 12.34
CA SER A 217 11.49 -9.21 11.24
C SER A 217 10.46 -8.89 10.14
N MET A 218 9.32 -8.27 10.49
CA MET A 218 8.39 -7.72 9.49
C MET A 218 9.02 -6.55 8.73
N ILE A 219 9.66 -5.60 9.42
CA ILE A 219 10.40 -4.50 8.80
C ILE A 219 11.48 -5.04 7.86
N ALA A 220 12.24 -6.06 8.30
CA ALA A 220 13.28 -6.68 7.49
C ALA A 220 12.72 -7.27 6.18
N LEU A 221 11.59 -8.00 6.24
CA LEU A 221 10.93 -8.54 5.04
C LEU A 221 10.41 -7.42 4.13
N MET A 222 9.72 -6.43 4.69
CA MET A 222 9.12 -5.35 3.91
C MET A 222 10.17 -4.41 3.31
N ARG A 223 11.38 -4.37 3.87
CA ARG A 223 12.54 -3.63 3.32
C ARG A 223 13.48 -4.51 2.50
N TYR A 224 13.14 -5.78 2.27
CA TYR A 224 14.04 -6.74 1.64
C TYR A 224 14.35 -6.39 0.19
N ASN A 225 15.64 -6.30 -0.12
CA ASN A 225 16.18 -6.26 -1.48
C ASN A 225 17.64 -6.72 -1.47
N ASP A 226 17.86 -7.94 -1.95
CA ASP A 226 19.20 -8.53 -2.15
C ASP A 226 19.39 -8.98 -3.60
N TYR A 227 18.96 -8.13 -4.54
CA TYR A 227 18.71 -8.53 -5.93
C TYR A 227 19.89 -9.16 -6.68
N LYS A 228 21.13 -8.89 -6.25
CA LYS A 228 22.33 -9.47 -6.86
C LYS A 228 22.57 -10.92 -6.43
N ASN A 229 22.11 -11.29 -5.23
CA ASN A 229 22.39 -12.59 -4.62
C ASN A 229 21.13 -13.48 -4.58
N ASP A 230 19.94 -12.90 -4.50
CA ASP A 230 18.70 -13.67 -4.45
C ASP A 230 18.36 -14.29 -5.82
N PRO A 231 18.28 -15.63 -5.92
CA PRO A 231 17.89 -16.28 -7.17
C PRO A 231 16.49 -15.89 -7.66
N LEU A 232 15.58 -15.46 -6.77
CA LEU A 232 14.25 -14.99 -7.14
C LEU A 232 14.25 -13.60 -7.79
N SER A 233 15.37 -12.86 -7.70
CA SER A 233 15.53 -11.56 -8.33
C SER A 233 16.04 -11.64 -9.78
N ARG A 234 16.34 -12.84 -10.28
CA ARG A 234 16.85 -13.07 -11.62
C ARG A 234 15.80 -12.75 -12.70
N CYS A 235 16.26 -12.30 -13.86
CA CYS A 235 15.44 -12.18 -15.06
C CYS A 235 16.22 -12.61 -16.31
N ASN A 236 15.51 -12.87 -17.40
CA ASN A 236 16.11 -13.01 -18.73
C ASN A 236 16.49 -11.63 -19.27
N CYS A 237 17.53 -11.06 -18.68
CA CYS A 237 17.97 -9.68 -18.85
C CYS A 237 19.51 -9.64 -18.76
N THR A 238 20.11 -8.48 -19.04
CA THR A 238 21.56 -8.26 -18.87
C THR A 238 21.79 -6.99 -18.07
N PRO A 239 22.38 -7.04 -16.86
CA PRO A 239 22.80 -8.24 -16.11
C PRO A 239 21.61 -9.17 -15.77
N PRO A 240 21.82 -10.45 -15.41
CA PRO A 240 20.75 -11.47 -15.27
C PRO A 240 19.91 -11.33 -13.98
N TYR A 241 19.72 -10.11 -13.51
CA TYR A 241 18.95 -9.75 -12.33
C TYR A 241 18.37 -8.34 -12.49
N SER A 242 17.32 -8.03 -11.74
CA SER A 242 16.82 -6.67 -11.63
C SER A 242 16.52 -6.32 -10.18
N ALA A 243 16.92 -5.12 -9.77
CA ALA A 243 16.61 -4.53 -8.48
C ALA A 243 15.12 -4.18 -8.31
N GLU A 244 14.32 -4.32 -9.37
CA GLU A 244 12.85 -4.31 -9.32
C GLU A 244 12.30 -5.59 -8.69
N ASN A 245 12.99 -6.72 -8.82
CA ASN A 245 12.51 -8.03 -8.39
C ASN A 245 12.79 -8.30 -6.91
N ALA A 246 12.22 -7.45 -6.04
CA ALA A 246 12.37 -7.51 -4.59
C ALA A 246 11.07 -7.04 -3.91
N ILE A 247 10.95 -7.16 -2.58
CA ILE A 247 9.81 -6.56 -1.85
C ILE A 247 9.91 -5.03 -1.84
N SER A 248 11.12 -4.50 -1.71
CA SER A 248 11.41 -3.06 -1.69
C SER A 248 12.31 -2.69 -2.87
N ALA A 249 11.71 -2.39 -4.04
CA ALA A 249 12.48 -2.17 -5.27
C ALA A 249 13.48 -1.01 -5.22
N ARG A 250 14.55 -1.14 -6.00
CA ARG A 250 15.63 -0.16 -6.20
C ARG A 250 15.99 -0.03 -7.67
N SER A 251 15.03 0.38 -8.52
CA SER A 251 15.28 0.46 -9.98
C SER A 251 16.45 1.39 -10.32
N ASP A 252 16.83 2.33 -9.45
CA ASP A 252 18.00 3.19 -9.63
C ASP A 252 19.33 2.41 -9.67
N LEU A 253 19.38 1.23 -9.06
CA LEU A 253 20.57 0.37 -9.01
C LEU A 253 20.71 -0.56 -10.23
N ASN A 254 19.72 -0.58 -11.11
CA ASN A 254 19.82 -1.26 -12.39
C ASN A 254 20.74 -0.45 -13.33
N PRO A 255 21.70 -1.07 -14.05
CA PRO A 255 22.51 -0.36 -15.03
C PRO A 255 21.66 0.32 -16.13
N PRO A 256 21.89 1.62 -16.44
CA PRO A 256 21.19 2.32 -17.51
C PRO A 256 21.37 1.70 -18.91
N ASP A 257 22.51 1.09 -19.17
CA ASP A 257 22.88 0.39 -20.41
C ASP A 257 22.49 -1.10 -20.39
N GLY A 258 21.82 -1.55 -19.33
CA GLY A 258 21.32 -2.92 -19.23
C GLY A 258 20.22 -3.22 -20.26
N LYS A 259 20.08 -4.51 -20.60
CA LYS A 259 19.06 -5.02 -21.53
C LYS A 259 17.94 -5.67 -20.73
N TYR A 260 16.76 -5.08 -20.78
CA TYR A 260 15.59 -5.53 -20.04
C TYR A 260 14.44 -5.86 -21.00
N PRO A 261 13.65 -6.92 -20.74
CA PRO A 261 12.58 -7.33 -21.65
C PRO A 261 11.39 -6.35 -21.67
N PHE A 262 11.23 -5.54 -20.61
CA PHE A 262 10.22 -4.48 -20.51
C PHE A 262 10.66 -3.41 -19.50
N ALA A 263 10.07 -2.21 -19.60
CA ALA A 263 10.57 -1.00 -18.93
C ALA A 263 10.61 -1.08 -17.39
N ALA A 264 9.71 -1.83 -16.77
CA ALA A 264 9.64 -1.93 -15.31
C ALA A 264 10.93 -2.53 -14.69
N LEU A 265 11.61 -3.42 -15.41
CA LEU A 265 12.84 -4.05 -14.92
C LEU A 265 14.09 -3.17 -15.07
N GLY A 266 13.99 -2.03 -15.76
CA GLY A 266 15.13 -1.21 -16.13
C GLY A 266 15.57 -0.17 -15.10
N HIS A 267 16.52 0.68 -15.50
CA HIS A 267 17.00 1.81 -14.71
C HIS A 267 15.95 2.92 -14.65
N ARG A 268 15.50 3.28 -13.45
CA ARG A 268 14.48 4.31 -13.22
C ARG A 268 14.72 5.01 -11.88
N GLY A 269 14.39 6.29 -11.78
CA GLY A 269 14.23 7.00 -10.51
C GLY A 269 12.97 6.56 -9.77
N HIS A 270 12.83 5.26 -9.54
CA HIS A 270 11.62 4.61 -9.05
C HIS A 270 11.96 3.40 -8.16
N GLY A 271 11.09 3.10 -7.22
CA GLY A 271 11.20 1.93 -6.35
C GLY A 271 10.47 2.20 -5.04
N SER A 272 10.81 1.46 -3.99
CA SER A 272 10.25 1.73 -2.67
C SER A 272 10.61 3.15 -2.21
N THR A 273 9.63 3.90 -1.71
CA THR A 273 9.83 5.27 -1.17
C THR A 273 9.56 5.36 0.32
N ASP A 274 9.09 4.28 0.94
CA ASP A 274 8.89 4.15 2.39
C ASP A 274 8.71 2.68 2.81
N MET A 275 8.35 2.48 4.08
CA MET A 275 7.56 1.35 4.59
C MET A 275 6.73 1.84 5.78
N LYS A 276 5.49 1.37 5.92
CA LYS A 276 4.63 1.57 7.09
C LYS A 276 4.23 0.23 7.68
N LEU A 277 4.15 0.13 9.00
CA LEU A 277 3.79 -1.08 9.72
C LEU A 277 3.03 -0.74 11.00
N THR A 278 1.87 -1.38 11.20
CA THR A 278 1.20 -1.41 12.50
C THR A 278 0.98 -2.86 12.95
N ASN A 279 0.61 -3.03 14.21
CA ASN A 279 0.17 -4.28 14.79
C ASN A 279 -1.05 -4.05 15.68
N SER A 280 -1.59 -5.11 16.31
CA SER A 280 -2.78 -4.99 17.15
C SER A 280 -2.61 -4.00 18.31
N SER A 281 -1.41 -3.89 18.90
CA SER A 281 -1.13 -2.93 19.97
C SER A 281 -1.09 -1.49 19.47
N LEU A 282 -0.32 -1.19 18.43
CA LEU A 282 -0.18 0.17 17.89
C LEU A 282 -1.49 0.67 17.28
N PHE A 283 -2.27 -0.23 16.67
CA PHE A 283 -3.56 0.08 16.07
C PHE A 283 -4.54 0.70 17.08
N THR A 284 -4.53 0.26 18.35
CA THR A 284 -5.41 0.82 19.40
C THR A 284 -5.23 2.32 19.63
N LYS A 285 -4.07 2.86 19.25
CA LYS A 285 -3.73 4.28 19.34
C LYS A 285 -3.70 4.98 17.97
N LEU A 286 -4.06 4.26 16.91
CA LEU A 286 -3.88 4.64 15.51
C LEU A 286 -2.42 5.02 15.21
N GLU A 287 -1.48 4.30 15.82
CA GLU A 287 -0.04 4.50 15.64
C GLU A 287 0.54 3.48 14.65
N PHE A 288 1.65 3.84 14.01
CA PHE A 288 2.40 2.93 13.15
C PHE A 288 3.88 3.32 13.14
N THR A 289 4.71 2.30 12.91
CA THR A 289 6.12 2.46 12.56
C THR A 289 6.22 2.85 11.09
N ALA A 290 7.08 3.82 10.78
CA ALA A 290 7.35 4.25 9.42
C ALA A 290 8.85 4.43 9.20
N VAL A 291 9.29 4.25 7.95
CA VAL A 291 10.61 4.66 7.48
C VAL A 291 10.45 5.33 6.12
N GLY A 292 11.08 6.50 5.94
CA GLY A 292 11.08 7.21 4.67
C GLY A 292 12.27 6.84 3.78
N GLY A 293 12.03 6.77 2.48
CA GLY A 293 13.06 6.59 1.45
C GLY A 293 13.29 5.14 1.01
N PRO A 294 14.16 4.94 0.00
CA PRO A 294 14.45 3.62 -0.54
C PRO A 294 15.16 2.72 0.48
N THR A 295 15.03 1.40 0.30
CA THR A 295 15.73 0.44 1.17
C THR A 295 17.25 0.56 1.08
N TRP A 296 17.93 0.30 2.20
CA TRP A 296 19.38 0.35 2.35
C TRP A 296 19.83 -0.72 3.37
N GLY A 297 21.10 -1.11 3.32
CA GLY A 297 21.69 -2.18 4.16
C GLY A 297 22.23 -3.32 3.30
N GLN A 298 21.34 -4.12 2.72
CA GLN A 298 21.70 -5.12 1.69
C GLN A 298 22.10 -4.46 0.35
N VAL A 299 21.65 -3.23 0.15
CA VAL A 299 21.95 -2.35 -0.97
C VAL A 299 22.45 -1.00 -0.45
N PRO A 300 23.27 -0.25 -1.21
CA PRO A 300 23.77 1.04 -0.76
C PRO A 300 22.62 2.04 -0.53
N PRO A 301 22.71 2.95 0.45
CA PRO A 301 21.71 4.00 0.62
C PRO A 301 21.62 4.87 -0.63
N PHE A 302 20.40 5.30 -0.95
CA PHE A 302 20.16 6.18 -2.09
C PHE A 302 20.70 7.58 -1.79
N ARG A 303 21.35 8.20 -2.78
CA ARG A 303 21.84 9.58 -2.70
C ARG A 303 21.64 10.31 -4.01
N TRP A 304 20.91 11.43 -3.99
CA TRP A 304 20.58 12.20 -5.21
C TRP A 304 21.82 12.62 -5.98
N SER A 305 22.78 13.26 -5.31
CA SER A 305 24.01 13.82 -5.89
C SER A 305 24.89 12.81 -6.63
N THR A 306 24.80 11.52 -6.28
CA THR A 306 25.58 10.43 -6.91
C THR A 306 24.73 9.47 -7.73
N SER A 307 23.42 9.65 -7.78
CA SER A 307 22.49 8.70 -8.44
C SER A 307 22.53 8.76 -9.97
N GLY A 308 22.95 9.89 -10.54
CA GLY A 308 22.83 10.15 -11.98
C GLY A 308 21.42 10.51 -12.46
N LEU A 309 20.42 10.51 -11.56
CA LEU A 309 19.05 10.93 -11.84
C LEU A 309 18.95 12.45 -11.97
N LYS A 310 18.04 12.93 -12.81
CA LYS A 310 17.87 14.36 -13.13
C LYS A 310 16.55 14.95 -12.63
N ASP A 311 15.77 14.16 -11.90
CA ASP A 311 14.49 14.56 -11.36
C ASP A 311 14.62 15.76 -10.42
N LYS A 312 13.64 16.67 -10.45
CA LYS A 312 13.56 17.75 -9.45
C LYS A 312 13.17 17.16 -8.09
N HIS A 313 13.86 17.59 -7.04
CA HIS A 313 13.73 17.02 -5.69
C HIS A 313 13.90 18.11 -4.61
N ASP A 314 13.36 19.30 -4.86
CA ASP A 314 13.44 20.42 -3.93
C ASP A 314 12.90 20.04 -2.54
N GLY A 315 13.63 20.42 -1.49
CA GLY A 315 13.29 20.11 -0.10
C GLY A 315 13.55 18.67 0.33
N GLN A 316 14.00 17.78 -0.56
CA GLN A 316 14.41 16.44 -0.18
C GLN A 316 15.85 16.41 0.37
N PRO A 317 16.13 15.54 1.35
CA PRO A 317 17.50 15.18 1.74
C PRO A 317 18.30 14.63 0.55
N ASP A 318 19.60 14.94 0.48
CA ASP A 318 20.49 14.34 -0.53
C ASP A 318 20.66 12.83 -0.27
N LEU A 319 21.04 12.45 0.96
CA LEU A 319 21.23 11.06 1.39
C LEU A 319 19.98 10.53 2.10
N TRP A 320 19.50 9.37 1.65
CA TRP A 320 18.36 8.65 2.22
C TRP A 320 18.83 7.43 2.99
N GLN A 321 19.13 7.64 4.27
CA GLN A 321 19.57 6.59 5.21
C GLN A 321 18.81 6.69 6.54
N PHE A 322 17.50 6.92 6.46
CA PHE A 322 16.65 7.00 7.64
C PHE A 322 16.40 5.62 8.24
N THR A 323 16.24 5.57 9.56
CA THR A 323 15.84 4.38 10.31
C THR A 323 14.34 4.40 10.62
N PRO A 324 13.71 3.25 10.83
CA PRO A 324 12.31 3.19 11.24
C PRO A 324 12.07 3.89 12.57
N PHE A 325 10.93 4.57 12.71
CA PHE A 325 10.47 5.16 13.96
C PHE A 325 8.96 4.95 14.11
N THR A 326 8.48 4.82 15.35
CA THR A 326 7.05 4.82 15.65
C THR A 326 6.61 6.23 15.97
N HIS A 327 5.65 6.75 15.22
CA HIS A 327 5.09 8.07 15.50
C HIS A 327 4.04 7.97 16.61
N HIS A 328 4.28 8.70 17.71
CA HIS A 328 3.32 8.84 18.79
C HIS A 328 2.57 10.17 18.66
N TRP A 329 1.27 10.10 18.45
CA TRP A 329 0.44 11.29 18.30
C TRP A 329 0.28 11.97 19.66
N LYS A 330 0.51 13.29 19.73
CA LYS A 330 0.19 14.06 20.95
C LYS A 330 -1.29 13.84 21.30
N SER A 331 -1.57 13.44 22.55
CA SER A 331 -2.89 13.58 23.15
C SER A 331 -3.17 15.07 23.26
N GLY A 332 -4.32 15.54 22.79
CA GLY A 332 -4.61 16.96 22.72
C GLY A 332 -4.61 17.61 24.10
N GLU A 333 -3.54 18.32 24.45
CA GLU A 333 -3.64 19.62 25.09
C GLU A 333 -3.92 20.61 23.96
N TYR A 334 -5.18 20.73 23.58
CA TYR A 334 -5.66 21.99 23.03
C TYR A 334 -6.08 22.80 24.24
N GLU A 335 -5.16 23.64 24.73
CA GLU A 335 -5.51 24.72 25.62
C GLU A 335 -6.68 25.50 25.00
N ASP A 336 -7.64 25.76 25.86
CA ASP A 336 -8.88 26.46 25.64
C ASP A 336 -8.57 27.86 25.06
N PHE A 337 -8.65 28.04 23.74
CA PHE A 337 -8.65 29.36 23.11
C PHE A 337 -9.97 30.12 23.34
N SER A 338 -10.58 29.96 24.52
CA SER A 338 -11.78 30.70 24.94
C SER A 338 -11.47 31.86 25.90
N SER A 339 -10.20 32.15 26.21
CA SER A 339 -9.81 33.39 26.91
C SER A 339 -9.14 34.38 25.95
N GLY A 340 -9.92 35.09 25.14
CA GLY A 340 -9.35 36.10 24.26
C GLY A 340 -10.30 36.85 23.33
N LEU A 341 -11.58 36.96 23.67
CA LEU A 341 -12.49 37.96 23.08
C LEU A 341 -13.47 38.42 24.16
N ALA A 342 -12.93 39.12 25.14
CA ALA A 342 -13.66 40.07 25.98
C ALA A 342 -12.81 41.34 26.03
N GLU A 343 -13.03 42.22 25.05
CA GLU A 343 -13.21 43.67 25.19
C GLU A 343 -13.64 44.27 23.85
#